data_AF-A0AAE2BTF6-F1
#
_entry.id   AF-A0AAE2BTF6-F1
#
_cell.length_a   1.000
_cell.length_b   1.000
_cell.length_c   1.000
_cell.angle_alpha   90.00
_cell.angle_beta   90.00
_cell.angle_gamma   90.00
#
_symmetry.space_group_name_H-M   'P 1'
#
loop_
_entity.id
_entity.type
_entity.pdbx_description
1 polymer ?
#
loop_
_entity_poly.entity_id
_entity_poly.type
_entity_poly.pdbx_seq_one_letter_code
_entity_poly.pdbx_strand_id
1 'polypeptide(L)'
;MAAAFHPKLPVPLFLSTFLLIAFAQAGKISIYWEQNGNEGTLAETCATGNYEFVNLAFLATFGNGQTPMINLAGHCDPTVNGCTSLSSHIKSCRPKASNKRGKKVYLSAAPQCPFPDAWIGGALETGLFDYVWVQFYNNPPCQYSSGMTNLEQAWKQWGSIKAGEIFLGLLLEVALFLPMFLLQKCSRRSRVPPSMGE
;
A
#
# COMPACT_ATOMS: atom_id res chain seq x y z
N MET A 1 -9.13 -50.05 62.70
CA MET A 1 -8.32 -49.32 61.70
C MET A 1 -9.06 -49.39 60.37
N ALA A 2 -9.81 -48.34 60.02
CA ALA A 2 -10.46 -48.22 58.72
C ALA A 2 -9.88 -46.96 58.07
N ALA A 3 -9.10 -47.16 57.02
CA ALA A 3 -8.49 -46.09 56.24
C ALA A 3 -9.57 -45.40 55.39
N ALA A 4 -9.72 -44.09 55.54
CA ALA A 4 -10.56 -43.28 54.68
C ALA A 4 -9.90 -43.15 53.30
N PHE A 5 -10.48 -43.81 52.29
CA PHE A 5 -10.18 -43.58 50.88
C PHE A 5 -10.76 -42.22 50.47
N HIS A 6 -9.91 -41.21 50.29
CA HIS A 6 -10.30 -39.98 49.61
C HIS A 6 -10.26 -40.22 48.09
N PRO A 7 -11.36 -40.01 47.34
CA PRO A 7 -11.31 -40.04 45.88
C PRO A 7 -10.55 -38.80 45.38
N LYS A 8 -9.49 -39.01 44.60
CA LYS A 8 -8.79 -37.95 43.86
C LYS A 8 -9.75 -37.39 42.81
N LEU A 9 -10.15 -36.12 42.95
CA LEU A 9 -10.81 -35.39 41.87
C LEU A 9 -9.90 -35.37 40.63
N PRO A 10 -10.41 -35.60 39.41
CA PRO A 10 -9.63 -35.41 38.20
C PRO A 10 -9.36 -33.91 38.00
N VAL A 11 -8.09 -33.54 37.93
CA VAL A 11 -7.64 -32.21 37.51
C VAL A 11 -8.08 -32.02 36.06
N PRO A 12 -8.87 -30.98 35.71
CA PRO A 12 -9.27 -30.77 34.33
C PRO A 12 -8.04 -30.30 33.54
N LEU A 13 -7.63 -31.13 32.58
CA LEU A 13 -6.64 -30.82 31.55
C LEU A 13 -7.25 -29.83 30.54
N PHE A 14 -7.49 -28.59 30.97
CA PHE A 14 -7.81 -27.47 30.08
C PHE A 14 -6.71 -26.42 30.18
N LEU A 15 -5.51 -26.78 29.73
CA LEU A 15 -4.40 -25.85 29.60
C LEU A 15 -3.62 -26.16 28.33
N SER A 16 -4.15 -25.76 27.15
CA SER A 16 -3.36 -25.41 25.95
C SER A 16 -4.24 -25.20 24.71
N THR A 17 -5.17 -24.25 24.75
CA THR A 17 -5.76 -23.68 23.52
C THR A 17 -5.80 -22.16 23.60
N PHE A 18 -4.72 -21.55 24.10
CA PHE A 18 -4.54 -20.10 24.02
C PHE A 18 -3.52 -19.76 22.93
N LEU A 19 -4.03 -19.12 21.88
CA LEU A 19 -3.34 -18.19 20.97
C LEU A 19 -2.37 -18.78 19.92
N LEU A 20 -2.95 -19.31 18.84
CA LEU A 20 -2.44 -19.01 17.49
C LEU A 20 -3.39 -18.01 16.82
N ILE A 21 -3.52 -16.81 17.39
CA ILE A 21 -3.94 -15.68 16.58
C ILE A 21 -2.74 -15.36 15.69
N ALA A 22 -2.77 -15.83 14.45
CA ALA A 22 -1.95 -15.22 13.43
C ALA A 22 -2.36 -13.75 13.41
N PHE A 23 -1.47 -12.85 13.84
CA PHE A 23 -1.62 -11.44 13.55
C PHE A 23 -1.61 -11.32 12.02
N ALA A 24 -2.80 -11.31 11.41
CA ALA A 24 -2.99 -10.68 10.14
C ALA A 24 -2.74 -9.20 10.43
N GLN A 25 -1.48 -8.76 10.27
CA GLN A 25 -1.20 -7.35 10.26
C GLN A 25 -2.05 -6.80 9.12
N ALA A 26 -3.04 -5.95 9.43
CA ALA A 26 -3.80 -5.25 8.41
C ALA A 26 -2.76 -4.58 7.50
N GLY A 27 -2.78 -4.96 6.22
CA GLY A 27 -1.85 -4.41 5.24
C GLY A 27 -2.03 -2.90 5.19
N LYS A 28 -0.94 -2.17 5.06
CA LYS A 28 -1.01 -0.74 4.78
C LYS A 28 -1.68 -0.54 3.43
N ILE A 29 -2.67 0.35 3.35
CA ILE A 29 -3.37 0.67 2.12
C ILE A 29 -2.95 2.06 1.67
N SER A 30 -2.61 2.19 0.38
CA SER A 30 -2.40 3.48 -0.28
C SER A 30 -3.43 3.66 -1.39
N ILE A 31 -3.86 4.89 -1.60
CA ILE A 31 -4.83 5.27 -2.64
C ILE A 31 -4.33 6.48 -3.43
N TYR A 32 -4.71 6.56 -4.70
CA TYR A 32 -4.60 7.78 -5.49
C TYR A 32 -5.94 8.54 -5.42
N TRP A 33 -5.89 9.81 -5.06
CA TRP A 33 -7.05 10.71 -5.03
C TRP A 33 -6.83 11.78 -6.09
N GLU A 34 -7.78 11.97 -7.02
CA GLU A 34 -8.04 13.22 -7.78
C GLU A 34 -8.77 13.03 -9.14
N GLN A 35 -8.53 11.95 -9.88
CA GLN A 35 -8.95 11.93 -11.30
C GLN A 35 -10.48 11.90 -11.49
N ASN A 36 -11.31 11.79 -10.43
CA ASN A 36 -12.76 11.80 -10.54
C ASN A 36 -13.37 12.89 -9.65
N GLY A 37 -13.96 13.93 -10.26
CA GLY A 37 -14.60 15.04 -9.53
C GLY A 37 -15.77 14.63 -8.62
N ASN A 38 -16.25 13.39 -8.71
CA ASN A 38 -17.29 12.82 -7.84
C ASN A 38 -16.73 11.85 -6.78
N GLU A 39 -15.42 11.76 -6.60
CA GLU A 39 -14.79 10.84 -5.61
C GLU A 39 -14.79 11.36 -4.17
N GLY A 40 -15.44 12.51 -3.94
CA GLY A 40 -15.42 13.23 -2.66
C GLY A 40 -14.14 14.04 -2.47
N THR A 41 -14.10 14.77 -1.36
CA THR A 41 -12.95 15.62 -1.00
C THR A 41 -11.81 14.78 -0.41
N LEU A 42 -10.57 15.26 -0.59
CA LEU A 42 -9.39 14.66 0.06
C LEU A 42 -9.56 14.55 1.60
N ALA A 43 -10.26 15.49 2.22
CA ALA A 43 -10.53 15.45 3.64
C ALA A 43 -11.43 14.27 4.04
N GLU A 44 -12.46 13.95 3.25
CA GLU A 44 -13.31 12.78 3.45
C GLU A 44 -12.53 11.49 3.26
N THR A 45 -11.70 11.39 2.22
CA THR A 45 -10.80 10.25 2.01
C THR A 45 -9.93 9.98 3.25
N CYS A 46 -9.30 11.03 3.79
CA CYS A 46 -8.46 10.91 4.98
C CYS A 46 -9.25 10.62 6.26
N ALA A 47 -10.50 11.10 6.37
CA ALA A 47 -11.38 10.83 7.51
C ALA A 47 -11.84 9.37 7.59
N THR A 48 -11.79 8.60 6.50
CA THR A 48 -12.13 7.17 6.50
C THR A 48 -11.25 6.35 7.45
N GLY A 49 -10.00 6.79 7.69
CA GLY A 49 -9.01 6.03 8.47
C GLY A 49 -8.52 4.76 7.77
N ASN A 50 -8.90 4.52 6.52
CA ASN A 50 -8.57 3.31 5.77
C ASN A 50 -7.20 3.36 5.08
N TYR A 51 -6.65 4.55 4.88
CA TYR A 51 -5.45 4.77 4.05
C TYR A 51 -4.29 5.31 4.90
N GLU A 52 -3.13 4.66 4.79
CA GLU A 52 -1.88 5.16 5.39
C GLU A 52 -1.19 6.18 4.47
N PHE A 53 -1.40 6.06 3.16
CA PHE A 53 -0.87 6.99 2.16
C PHE A 53 -1.98 7.42 1.19
N VAL A 54 -2.04 8.71 0.91
CA VAL A 54 -2.88 9.28 -0.15
C VAL A 54 -1.97 10.02 -1.12
N ASN A 55 -1.81 9.46 -2.33
CA ASN A 55 -1.01 10.04 -3.40
C ASN A 55 -1.86 11.05 -4.17
N LEU A 56 -1.42 12.32 -4.20
CA LEU A 56 -2.07 13.35 -5.01
C LEU A 56 -1.64 13.18 -6.47
N ALA A 57 -2.59 12.73 -7.29
CA ALA A 57 -2.48 12.62 -8.73
C ALA A 57 -2.95 13.95 -9.36
N PHE A 58 -2.32 14.54 -10.38
CA PHE A 58 -0.92 14.38 -10.78
C PHE A 58 -0.24 15.73 -11.04
N LEU A 59 1.07 15.80 -10.83
CA LEU A 59 1.90 16.85 -11.45
C LEU A 59 2.05 16.53 -12.94
N ALA A 60 1.15 17.05 -13.77
CA ALA A 60 1.02 16.66 -15.17
C ALA A 60 2.03 17.34 -16.09
N THR A 61 2.49 18.54 -15.75
CA THR A 61 3.48 19.29 -16.54
C THR A 61 4.75 19.46 -15.71
N PHE A 62 5.90 19.01 -16.25
CA PHE A 62 7.22 19.19 -15.65
C PHE A 62 8.34 19.02 -16.70
N GLY A 63 9.55 19.49 -16.39
CA GLY A 63 10.74 19.31 -17.23
C GLY A 63 10.86 20.26 -18.41
N ASN A 64 12.02 20.24 -19.09
CA ASN A 64 12.32 21.02 -20.30
C ASN A 64 12.06 22.53 -20.19
N GLY A 65 12.30 23.12 -19.01
CA GLY A 65 12.09 24.56 -18.77
C GLY A 65 10.63 24.98 -18.66
N GLN A 66 9.68 24.05 -18.66
CA GLN A 66 8.27 24.33 -18.43
C GLN A 66 8.01 24.69 -16.97
N THR A 67 7.05 25.58 -16.74
CA THR A 67 6.51 25.82 -15.39
C THR A 67 5.76 24.56 -14.93
N PRO A 68 6.15 23.96 -13.78
CA PRO A 68 5.46 22.77 -13.30
C PRO A 68 4.00 23.07 -12.95
N MET A 69 3.08 22.24 -13.43
CA MET A 69 1.63 22.46 -13.23
C MET A 69 0.93 21.16 -12.86
N ILE A 70 0.12 21.24 -11.80
CA ILE A 70 -0.71 20.14 -11.30
C ILE A 70 -1.99 20.03 -12.16
N ASN A 71 -2.49 18.82 -12.38
CA ASN A 71 -3.79 18.58 -12.94
C ASN A 71 -4.64 17.89 -11.87
N LEU A 72 -5.59 18.70 -11.36
CA LEU A 72 -6.74 18.51 -10.47
C LEU A 72 -8.01 17.83 -11.01
N ALA A 73 -8.04 17.56 -12.32
CA ALA A 73 -9.26 17.25 -13.07
C ALA A 73 -10.33 18.32 -12.78
N GLY A 74 -11.48 17.92 -12.25
CA GLY A 74 -12.57 18.84 -11.90
C GLY A 74 -12.45 19.51 -10.52
N HIS A 75 -11.47 19.15 -9.69
CA HIS A 75 -11.43 19.58 -8.29
C HIS A 75 -11.04 21.05 -8.11
N CYS A 76 -10.19 21.59 -8.99
CA CYS A 76 -9.77 22.99 -8.96
C CYS A 76 -9.01 23.38 -10.25
N ASP A 77 -8.98 24.68 -10.54
CA ASP A 77 -8.18 25.24 -11.64
C ASP A 77 -6.83 25.78 -11.11
N PRO A 78 -5.68 25.18 -11.49
CA PRO A 78 -4.37 25.63 -11.05
C PRO A 78 -3.94 26.96 -11.68
N THR A 79 -4.48 27.33 -12.85
CA THR A 79 -4.06 28.52 -13.61
C THR A 79 -4.50 29.84 -12.96
N VAL A 80 -5.53 29.78 -12.13
CA VAL A 80 -6.09 30.91 -11.37
C VAL A 80 -5.83 30.82 -9.87
N ASN A 81 -4.86 30.01 -9.44
CA ASN A 81 -4.61 29.68 -8.02
C ASN A 81 -5.81 29.03 -7.30
N GLY A 82 -6.73 28.39 -8.03
CA GLY A 82 -7.93 27.76 -7.49
C GLY A 82 -7.65 26.55 -6.59
N CYS A 83 -6.47 25.94 -6.70
CA CYS A 83 -6.08 24.75 -5.92
C CYS A 83 -5.51 25.06 -4.52
N THR A 84 -5.44 26.33 -4.10
CA THR A 84 -4.91 26.71 -2.78
C THR A 84 -5.73 26.15 -1.61
N SER A 85 -7.04 25.96 -1.80
CA SER A 85 -7.96 25.35 -0.84
C SER A 85 -7.54 23.93 -0.43
N LEU A 86 -6.86 23.19 -1.31
CA LEU A 86 -6.35 21.85 -1.02
C LEU A 86 -5.41 21.81 0.19
N SER A 87 -4.78 22.94 0.53
CA SER A 87 -3.92 23.07 1.71
C SER A 87 -4.63 22.71 3.02
N SER A 88 -5.93 23.00 3.15
CA SER A 88 -6.71 22.65 4.34
C SER A 88 -7.00 21.15 4.39
N HIS A 89 -7.28 20.53 3.23
CA HIS A 89 -7.52 19.10 3.12
C HIS A 89 -6.24 18.28 3.35
N ILE A 90 -5.09 18.74 2.85
CA ILE A 90 -3.80 18.10 3.16
C ILE A 90 -3.52 18.12 4.66
N LYS A 91 -3.91 19.19 5.37
CA LYS A 91 -3.77 19.27 6.83
C LYS A 91 -4.65 18.27 7.56
N SER A 92 -5.85 17.96 7.07
CA SER A 92 -6.72 16.95 7.72
C SER A 92 -6.17 15.53 7.59
N CYS A 93 -5.37 15.25 6.56
CA CYS A 93 -4.67 13.97 6.41
C CYS A 93 -3.49 13.78 7.36
N ARG A 94 -2.95 14.85 7.97
CA ARG A 94 -1.81 14.71 8.90
C ARG A 94 -2.32 14.32 10.29
N PRO A 95 -1.76 13.27 10.92
CA PRO A 95 -2.08 12.96 12.31
C PRO A 95 -1.66 14.13 13.22
N LYS A 96 -2.56 14.51 14.14
CA LYS A 96 -2.42 15.65 15.06
C LYS A 96 -1.14 15.62 15.91
N ALA A 97 -0.51 14.45 16.08
CA ALA A 97 0.68 14.22 16.91
C ALA A 97 2.01 14.13 16.12
N SER A 98 2.12 14.82 14.98
CA SER A 98 3.38 14.87 14.23
C SER A 98 4.42 15.70 14.99
N ASN A 99 5.21 15.05 15.85
CA ASN A 99 6.37 15.64 16.50
C ASN A 99 7.25 16.39 15.48
N LYS A 100 7.66 17.62 15.81
CA LYS A 100 8.53 18.48 14.97
C LYS A 100 9.97 17.95 14.85
N ARG A 101 10.15 16.66 14.62
CA ARG A 101 11.40 16.13 14.06
C ARG A 101 11.46 16.56 12.59
N GLY A 102 12.65 16.76 12.03
CA GLY A 102 12.83 17.33 10.69
C GLY A 102 11.88 16.74 9.63
N LYS A 103 11.51 17.52 8.61
CA LYS A 103 10.60 17.09 7.55
C LYS A 103 11.19 15.86 6.85
N LYS A 104 10.63 14.68 7.11
CA LYS A 104 10.99 13.45 6.39
C LYS A 104 10.35 13.51 5.00
N VAL A 105 11.17 13.40 3.96
CA VAL A 105 10.73 13.23 2.58
C VAL A 105 10.70 11.74 2.30
N TYR A 106 9.62 11.26 1.66
CA TYR A 106 9.50 9.88 1.21
C TYR A 106 9.63 9.86 -0.31
N LEU A 107 10.43 8.92 -0.83
CA LEU A 107 10.52 8.65 -2.26
C LEU A 107 9.68 7.42 -2.59
N SER A 108 8.88 7.55 -3.63
CA SER A 108 7.99 6.46 -4.00
C SER A 108 7.78 6.35 -5.52
N ALA A 109 7.47 5.15 -5.98
CA ALA A 109 7.38 4.82 -7.40
C ALA A 109 6.23 3.86 -7.69
N ALA A 110 5.61 4.00 -8.86
CA ALA A 110 4.57 3.11 -9.33
C ALA A 110 4.90 2.53 -10.72
N PRO A 111 5.84 1.57 -10.82
CA PRO A 111 6.18 0.93 -12.10
C PRO A 111 5.02 0.06 -12.63
N GLN A 112 5.02 -0.21 -13.94
CA GLN A 112 4.21 -1.27 -14.54
C GLN A 112 4.72 -2.65 -14.08
N CYS A 113 3.87 -3.69 -14.09
CA CYS A 113 4.30 -5.03 -13.68
C CYS A 113 5.34 -5.73 -14.57
N PRO A 114 5.51 -5.43 -15.89
CA PRO A 114 6.61 -6.01 -16.66
C PRO A 114 7.95 -5.65 -16.02
N PHE A 115 8.81 -6.66 -15.83
CA PHE A 115 10.08 -6.49 -15.13
C PHE A 115 11.28 -6.69 -16.10
N PRO A 116 12.27 -5.77 -16.11
CA PRO A 116 12.29 -4.48 -15.41
C PRO A 116 11.32 -3.46 -16.05
N ASP A 117 10.90 -2.45 -15.29
CA ASP A 117 10.09 -1.36 -15.83
C ASP A 117 10.94 -0.49 -16.77
N ALA A 118 10.41 -0.25 -17.98
CA ALA A 118 11.14 0.44 -19.05
C ALA A 118 11.42 1.94 -18.77
N TRP A 119 10.62 2.58 -17.92
CA TRP A 119 10.66 4.03 -17.71
C TRP A 119 11.39 4.41 -16.43
N ILE A 120 11.18 3.64 -15.36
CA ILE A 120 11.73 3.95 -14.04
C ILE A 120 12.72 2.90 -13.52
N GLY A 121 13.07 1.89 -14.32
CA GLY A 121 14.04 0.85 -13.94
C GLY A 121 15.36 1.40 -13.40
N GLY A 122 15.99 2.33 -14.14
CA GLY A 122 17.25 2.96 -13.70
C GLY A 122 17.11 3.80 -12.42
N ALA A 123 15.93 4.39 -12.17
CA ALA A 123 15.68 5.07 -10.91
C ALA A 123 15.56 4.08 -9.75
N LEU A 124 14.86 2.95 -9.95
CA LEU A 124 14.67 1.91 -8.93
C LEU A 124 16.00 1.27 -8.51
N GLU A 125 16.96 1.17 -9.42
CA GLU A 125 18.31 0.63 -9.14
C GLU A 125 19.10 1.45 -8.11
N THR A 126 18.75 2.72 -7.90
CA THR A 126 19.38 3.56 -6.86
C THR A 126 19.18 3.01 -5.45
N GLY A 127 18.11 2.22 -5.23
CA GLY A 127 17.76 1.69 -3.92
C GLY A 127 17.24 2.74 -2.93
N LEU A 128 16.89 3.94 -3.41
CA LEU A 128 16.48 5.09 -2.58
C LEU A 128 14.97 5.18 -2.34
N PHE A 129 14.16 4.31 -2.96
CA PHE A 129 12.71 4.35 -2.83
C PHE A 129 12.23 3.73 -1.50
N ASP A 130 11.47 4.51 -0.73
CA ASP A 130 10.82 4.04 0.50
C ASP A 130 9.65 3.11 0.18
N TYR A 131 8.86 3.44 -0.85
CA TYR A 131 7.65 2.71 -1.21
C TYR A 131 7.55 2.47 -2.72
N VAL A 132 7.28 1.24 -3.14
CA VAL A 132 7.08 0.89 -4.56
C VAL A 132 5.75 0.18 -4.72
N TRP A 133 4.87 0.72 -5.57
CA TRP A 133 3.55 0.17 -5.85
C TRP A 133 3.46 -0.33 -7.29
N VAL A 134 3.74 -1.61 -7.48
CA VAL A 134 3.80 -2.21 -8.82
C VAL A 134 2.38 -2.36 -9.36
N GLN A 135 2.12 -1.86 -10.57
CA GLN A 135 0.82 -1.85 -11.21
C GLN A 135 0.54 -3.20 -11.89
N PHE A 136 -0.26 -4.07 -11.24
CA PHE A 136 -0.64 -5.41 -11.73
C PHE A 136 -1.95 -5.38 -12.53
N TYR A 137 -2.07 -4.44 -13.44
CA TYR A 137 -3.23 -4.24 -14.32
C TYR A 137 -2.79 -3.68 -15.68
N ASN A 138 -3.66 -3.76 -16.69
CA ASN A 138 -3.40 -3.35 -18.08
C ASN A 138 -2.14 -3.99 -18.72
N ASN A 139 -1.67 -5.11 -18.17
CA ASN A 139 -0.48 -5.85 -18.59
C ASN A 139 -0.75 -7.36 -18.47
N PRO A 140 -1.39 -7.98 -19.49
CA PRO A 140 -1.72 -9.41 -19.50
C PRO A 140 -0.60 -10.38 -19.08
N PRO A 141 0.69 -10.13 -19.41
CA PRO A 141 1.78 -11.05 -19.06
C PRO A 141 2.06 -11.16 -17.55
N CYS A 142 1.63 -10.19 -16.74
CA CYS A 142 1.99 -10.14 -15.31
C CYS A 142 0.81 -9.79 -14.40
N GLN A 143 -0.35 -9.41 -14.92
CA GLN A 143 -1.56 -9.15 -14.13
C GLN A 143 -2.28 -10.44 -13.69
N TYR A 144 -3.26 -10.28 -12.80
CA TYR A 144 -4.23 -11.32 -12.48
C TYR A 144 -5.17 -11.58 -13.68
N SER A 145 -5.44 -12.84 -13.99
CA SER A 145 -6.38 -13.23 -15.05
C SER A 145 -7.23 -14.44 -14.63
N SER A 146 -7.23 -15.54 -15.38
CA SER A 146 -7.92 -16.79 -15.00
C SER A 146 -7.17 -17.60 -13.92
N GLY A 147 -5.97 -17.14 -13.53
CA GLY A 147 -5.16 -17.73 -12.46
C GLY A 147 -4.07 -16.77 -11.96
N MET A 148 -3.39 -17.15 -10.87
CA MET A 148 -2.42 -16.28 -10.19
C MET A 148 -0.98 -16.44 -10.69
N THR A 149 -0.70 -17.42 -11.56
CA THR A 149 0.67 -17.79 -11.98
C THR A 149 1.50 -16.62 -12.50
N ASN A 150 0.93 -15.82 -13.41
CA ASN A 150 1.62 -14.66 -14.01
C ASN A 150 1.95 -13.60 -12.95
N LEU A 151 0.98 -13.32 -12.08
CA LEU A 151 1.14 -12.38 -10.98
C LEU A 151 2.17 -12.86 -9.97
N GLU A 152 2.14 -14.13 -9.56
CA GLU A 152 3.13 -14.69 -8.63
C GLU A 152 4.55 -14.65 -9.17
N GLN A 153 4.73 -14.96 -10.46
CA GLN A 153 6.05 -14.92 -11.10
C GLN A 153 6.61 -13.50 -11.14
N ALA A 154 5.81 -12.53 -11.58
CA ALA A 154 6.19 -11.13 -11.58
C ALA A 154 6.42 -10.61 -10.15
N TRP A 155 5.56 -10.96 -9.19
CA TRP A 155 5.73 -10.59 -7.78
C TRP A 155 7.05 -11.10 -7.18
N LYS A 156 7.49 -12.31 -7.55
CA LYS A 156 8.80 -12.84 -7.13
C LYS A 156 9.96 -11.99 -7.67
N GLN A 157 9.88 -11.54 -8.93
CA GLN A 157 10.88 -10.66 -9.54
C GLN A 157 10.90 -9.30 -8.82
N TRP A 158 9.74 -8.67 -8.68
CA TRP A 158 9.60 -7.39 -8.00
C TRP A 158 10.06 -7.44 -6.54
N GLY A 159 9.83 -8.55 -5.83
CA GLY A 159 10.34 -8.73 -4.48
C GLY A 159 11.86 -8.67 -4.33
N SER A 160 12.62 -8.78 -5.43
CA SER A 160 14.09 -8.77 -5.40
C SER A 160 14.73 -7.38 -5.41
N ILE A 161 13.96 -6.31 -5.67
CA ILE A 161 14.51 -4.95 -5.74
C ILE A 161 14.88 -4.41 -4.35
N LYS A 162 15.75 -3.39 -4.33
CA LYS A 162 16.09 -2.64 -3.12
C LYS A 162 15.07 -1.51 -2.93
N ALA A 163 14.12 -1.71 -2.03
CA ALA A 163 13.14 -0.69 -1.61
C ALA A 163 12.72 -0.91 -0.15
N GLY A 164 12.19 0.11 0.51
CA GLY A 164 11.70 0.00 1.89
C GLY A 164 10.51 -0.96 2.03
N GLU A 165 9.42 -0.70 1.31
CA GLU A 165 8.27 -1.59 1.20
C GLU A 165 7.75 -1.67 -0.24
N ILE A 166 7.27 -2.85 -0.64
CA ILE A 166 6.68 -3.11 -1.97
C ILE A 166 5.21 -3.48 -1.79
N PHE A 167 4.37 -2.90 -2.62
CA PHE A 167 2.92 -3.02 -2.59
C PHE A 167 2.39 -3.57 -3.91
N LEU A 168 1.29 -4.31 -3.80
CA LEU A 168 0.51 -4.82 -4.92
C LEU A 168 -0.48 -3.73 -5.36
N GLY A 169 -0.28 -3.17 -6.55
CA GLY A 169 -1.19 -2.19 -7.14
C GLY A 169 -2.26 -2.86 -7.99
N LEU A 170 -3.51 -2.62 -7.63
CA LEU A 170 -4.69 -3.20 -8.27
C LEU A 170 -5.66 -2.08 -8.71
N LEU A 171 -6.49 -2.39 -9.70
CA LEU A 171 -7.66 -1.58 -10.02
C LEU A 171 -8.73 -1.81 -8.96
N LEU A 172 -9.28 -0.74 -8.41
CA LEU A 172 -10.53 -0.76 -7.69
C LEU A 172 -11.64 -0.45 -8.68
N GLU A 173 -12.53 -1.41 -8.90
CA GLU A 173 -13.76 -1.13 -9.64
C GLU A 173 -14.77 -0.48 -8.68
N VAL A 174 -14.83 0.85 -8.70
CA VAL A 174 -16.04 1.59 -8.34
C VAL A 174 -16.70 1.98 -9.65
N ALA A 175 -17.93 1.50 -9.84
CA ALA A 175 -18.68 1.65 -11.08
C ALA A 175 -18.60 3.09 -11.63
N LEU A 176 -18.12 3.18 -12.89
CA LEU A 176 -18.36 4.22 -13.89
C LEU A 176 -17.42 5.41 -14.11
N PHE A 177 -16.38 5.74 -13.33
CA PHE A 177 -15.42 6.79 -13.77
C PHE A 177 -13.99 6.58 -13.24
N LEU A 178 -13.09 6.32 -14.20
CA LEU A 178 -11.62 6.16 -14.12
C LEU A 178 -11.11 5.08 -13.14
N PRO A 179 -9.97 4.44 -13.45
CA PRO A 179 -9.39 3.45 -12.56
C PRO A 179 -8.90 4.11 -11.27
N MET A 180 -9.65 3.94 -10.18
CA MET A 180 -9.16 4.22 -8.84
C MET A 180 -8.17 3.12 -8.46
N PHE A 181 -6.94 3.48 -8.09
CA PHE A 181 -5.90 2.50 -7.80
C PHE A 181 -5.87 2.18 -6.31
N LEU A 182 -6.11 0.92 -5.97
CA LEU A 182 -5.91 0.42 -4.61
C LEU A 182 -4.55 -0.26 -4.52
N LEU A 183 -3.76 0.14 -3.52
CA LEU A 183 -2.44 -0.43 -3.32
C LEU A 183 -2.44 -1.14 -1.97
N GLN A 184 -2.31 -2.46 -1.99
CA GLN A 184 -2.32 -3.29 -0.78
C GLN A 184 -0.92 -3.83 -0.50
N LYS A 185 -0.46 -3.69 0.75
CA LYS A 185 0.76 -4.36 1.20
C LYS A 185 0.55 -5.88 1.21
N CYS A 186 1.32 -6.60 0.39
CA CYS A 186 1.42 -8.05 0.51
C CYS A 186 2.72 -8.38 1.28
N SER A 187 2.59 -8.76 2.55
CA SER A 187 3.75 -9.01 3.42
C SER A 187 4.52 -10.27 2.99
N ARG A 188 5.84 -10.15 2.77
CA ARG A 188 6.75 -11.29 2.63
C ARG A 188 6.68 -12.14 3.90
N ARG A 189 6.18 -13.37 3.80
CA ARG A 189 6.44 -14.40 4.81
C ARG A 189 7.86 -14.92 4.60
N SER A 190 8.89 -14.24 5.11
CA SER A 190 10.22 -14.84 5.25
C SER A 190 10.19 -15.83 6.42
N ARG A 191 9.59 -17.01 6.18
CA ARG A 191 9.86 -18.21 6.97
C ARG A 191 10.62 -19.15 6.05
N VAL A 192 11.95 -19.07 6.09
CA VAL A 192 12.78 -20.21 5.70
C VAL A 192 12.39 -21.33 6.67
N PRO A 193 11.82 -22.47 6.21
CA PRO A 193 11.65 -23.60 7.10
C PRO A 193 13.04 -24.01 7.61
N PRO A 194 13.23 -24.29 8.91
CA PRO A 194 14.49 -24.87 9.35
C PRO A 194 14.67 -26.18 8.58
N SER A 195 15.78 -26.28 7.85
CA SER A 195 16.26 -27.54 7.31
C SER A 195 16.44 -28.51 8.47
N MET A 196 15.59 -29.53 8.55
CA MET A 196 15.95 -30.72 9.31
C MET A 196 17.04 -31.43 8.52
N GLY A 197 18.28 -31.22 8.95
CA GLY A 197 19.44 -31.99 8.52
C GLY A 197 19.32 -33.43 9.00
N GLU A 198 19.96 -34.29 8.21
CA GLU A 198 20.10 -35.75 8.34
C GLU A 198 20.59 -36.23 9.71
#